data_AF-A0A829RZH9-F1
#
_entry.id   AF-A0A829RZH9-F1
#
_cell.length_a   1.000
_cell.length_b   1.000
_cell.length_c   1.000
_cell.angle_alpha   90.00
_cell.angle_beta   90.00
_cell.angle_gamma   90.00
#
_symmetry.space_group_name_H-M   'P 1'
#
loop_
_entity.id
_entity.type
_entity.pdbx_description
1 polymer ?
#
loop_
_entity_poly.entity_id
_entity_poly.type
_entity_poly.pdbx_seq_one_letter_code
_entity_poly.pdbx_strand_id
1 'polypeptide(L)' 'MPQYLMFAENIYNKIKDEELFSHDCIENMNLLMTCIRREIEGTEFKLKFNFIDFVELFSRPLDECKVKIDV' A
#
# COMPACT_ATOMS: atom_id res chain seq x y z
N MET A 1 -20.79 -1.17 -2.30
CA MET A 1 -19.38 -1.65 -2.24
C MET A 1 -18.76 -1.05 -0.99
N PRO A 2 -18.11 -1.83 -0.10
CA PRO A 2 -17.34 -1.27 1.01
C PRO A 2 -16.38 -0.16 0.54
N GLN A 3 -16.32 0.96 1.26
CA GLN A 3 -15.55 2.14 0.82
C GLN A 3 -14.05 1.84 0.62
N TYR A 4 -13.48 0.87 1.36
CA TYR A 4 -12.10 0.43 1.15
C TYR A 4 -11.84 -0.25 -0.20
N LEU A 5 -12.85 -0.91 -0.79
CA LEU A 5 -12.72 -1.48 -2.14
C LEU A 5 -12.76 -0.38 -3.20
N MET A 6 -13.57 0.66 -3.00
CA MET A 6 -13.60 1.83 -3.87
C MET A 6 -12.24 2.53 -3.91
N PHE A 7 -11.59 2.71 -2.74
CA PHE A 7 -10.23 3.24 -2.70
C PHE A 7 -9.22 2.35 -3.42
N ALA A 8 -9.30 1.02 -3.23
CA ALA A 8 -8.41 0.10 -3.93
C ALA A 8 -8.55 0.19 -5.46
N GLU A 9 -9.78 0.28 -5.96
CA GLU A 9 -10.07 0.41 -7.39
C GLU A 9 -9.58 1.76 -7.95
N ASN A 10 -9.84 2.87 -7.26
CA ASN A 10 -9.34 4.19 -7.65
C ASN A 10 -7.82 4.24 -7.71
N ILE A 11 -7.15 3.70 -6.68
CA ILE A 11 -5.69 3.67 -6.61
C ILE A 11 -5.11 2.83 -7.74
N TYR A 12 -5.66 1.64 -8.00
CA TYR A 12 -5.21 0.78 -9.10
C TYR A 12 -5.36 1.48 -10.45
N ASN A 13 -6.54 2.04 -10.74
CA ASN A 13 -6.80 2.73 -12.00
C ASN A 13 -5.84 3.89 -12.18
N LYS A 14 -5.60 4.68 -11.12
CA LYS A 14 -4.63 5.78 -11.16
C LYS A 14 -3.21 5.33 -11.51
N ILE A 15 -2.70 4.31 -10.82
CA ILE A 15 -1.33 3.80 -11.07
C ILE A 15 -1.22 3.24 -12.49
N LYS A 16 -2.26 2.53 -12.96
CA LYS A 16 -2.31 1.95 -14.30
C LYS A 16 -2.38 3.02 -15.39
N ASP A 17 -3.25 4.00 -15.25
CA ASP A 17 -3.49 5.04 -16.26
C ASP A 17 -2.31 6.02 -16.36
N GLU A 18 -1.57 6.23 -15.25
CA GLU A 18 -0.35 7.04 -15.21
C GLU A 18 0.93 6.22 -15.51
N GLU A 19 0.80 4.93 -15.86
CA GLU A 19 1.93 4.00 -16.15
C GLU A 19 3.03 3.99 -15.07
N LEU A 20 2.66 4.09 -13.79
CA LEU A 20 3.60 4.28 -12.67
C LEU A 20 4.21 2.99 -12.10
N PHE A 21 3.89 1.82 -12.66
CA PHE A 21 4.43 0.56 -12.17
C PHE A 21 5.94 0.46 -12.45
N SER A 22 6.71 0.15 -11.42
CA SER A 22 8.15 -0.17 -11.51
C SER A 22 8.37 -1.68 -11.60
N HIS A 23 9.55 -2.08 -12.07
CA HIS A 23 10.02 -3.46 -11.92
C HIS A 23 10.58 -3.75 -10.51
N ASP A 24 10.79 -2.72 -9.69
CA ASP A 24 11.24 -2.84 -8.31
C ASP A 24 10.05 -2.96 -7.34
N CYS A 25 10.02 -4.04 -6.56
CA CYS A 25 8.95 -4.34 -5.63
C CYS A 25 8.86 -3.31 -4.48
N ILE A 26 10.00 -2.81 -3.99
CA ILE A 26 10.07 -1.82 -2.90
C ILE A 26 9.55 -0.47 -3.40
N GLU A 27 9.89 -0.08 -4.62
CA GLU A 27 9.35 1.13 -5.26
C GLU A 27 7.82 1.04 -5.40
N ASN A 28 7.30 -0.09 -5.89
CA ASN A 28 5.86 -0.31 -6.00
C ASN A 28 5.14 -0.25 -4.65
N MET A 29 5.74 -0.82 -3.59
CA MET A 29 5.18 -0.78 -2.24
C MET A 29 5.16 0.66 -1.68
N ASN A 30 6.22 1.43 -1.91
CA ASN A 30 6.30 2.84 -1.52
C ASN A 30 5.28 3.70 -2.28
N LEU A 31 5.11 3.43 -3.57
CA LEU A 31 4.10 4.08 -4.41
C LEU A 31 2.69 3.79 -3.87
N LEU A 32 2.37 2.52 -3.60
CA LEU A 32 1.09 2.11 -3.06
C LEU A 32 0.77 2.83 -1.74
N MET A 33 1.73 2.87 -0.81
CA MET A 33 1.57 3.59 0.46
C MET A 33 1.36 5.10 0.27
N THR A 34 1.94 5.69 -0.77
CA THR A 34 1.74 7.11 -1.10
C THR A 34 0.34 7.35 -1.65
N CYS A 35 -0.12 6.50 -2.57
CA CYS A 35 -1.46 6.59 -3.14
C CYS A 35 -2.56 6.40 -2.09
N ILE A 36 -2.42 5.41 -1.20
CA ILE A 36 -3.37 5.19 -0.11
C ILE A 36 -3.49 6.44 0.76
N ARG A 37 -2.36 7.06 1.17
CA ARG A 37 -2.39 8.27 2.01
C ARG A 37 -3.10 9.44 1.33
N ARG A 38 -2.87 9.63 0.03
CA ARG A 38 -3.53 10.68 -0.76
C ARG A 38 -5.03 10.42 -0.91
N GLU A 39 -5.42 9.18 -1.16
CA GLU A 39 -6.82 8.82 -1.40
C GLU A 39 -7.69 8.95 -0.14
N ILE A 40 -7.12 8.66 1.04
CA ILE A 40 -7.84 8.81 2.31
C ILE A 40 -7.73 10.21 2.92
N GLU A 41 -6.92 11.11 2.34
CA GLU A 41 -6.73 12.48 2.84
C GLU A 41 -8.07 13.24 2.84
N GLY A 42 -8.41 13.88 3.97
CA GLY A 42 -9.69 14.58 4.13
C GLY A 42 -10.90 13.67 4.37
N THR A 43 -10.72 12.34 4.40
CA THR A 43 -11.77 11.37 4.77
C THR A 43 -11.73 11.03 6.27
N GLU A 44 -12.72 10.29 6.76
CA GLU A 44 -12.72 9.76 8.13
C GLU A 44 -11.76 8.58 8.34
N PHE A 45 -11.23 8.00 7.25
CA PHE A 45 -10.35 6.84 7.30
C PHE A 45 -8.94 7.19 7.76
N LYS A 46 -8.35 6.29 8.54
CA LYS A 46 -6.97 6.42 9.02
C LYS A 46 -6.23 5.10 8.85
N LEU A 47 -4.94 5.22 8.56
CA LEU A 47 -4.07 4.05 8.58
C LEU A 47 -3.95 3.50 10.00
N LYS A 48 -4.09 2.18 10.14
CA LYS A 48 -3.80 1.50 11.40
C LYS A 48 -2.30 1.54 11.73
N PHE A 49 -1.46 1.56 10.70
CA PHE A 49 -0.01 1.65 10.80
C PHE A 49 0.51 2.77 9.89
N ASN A 50 1.26 3.71 10.44
CA ASN A 50 1.73 4.88 9.70
C ASN A 50 2.88 4.56 8.72
N PHE A 51 3.61 3.48 8.97
CA PHE A 51 4.65 2.97 8.08
C PHE A 51 4.70 1.45 8.19
N ILE A 52 5.24 0.81 7.16
CA ILE A 52 5.51 -0.62 7.10
C ILE A 52 7.00 -0.73 6.79
N ASP A 53 7.73 -1.45 7.64
CA ASP A 53 9.13 -1.76 7.37
C ASP A 53 9.17 -2.96 6.41
N PHE A 54 9.30 -2.65 5.12
CA PHE A 54 9.40 -3.68 4.10
C PHE A 54 10.72 -4.45 4.18
N VAL A 55 11.77 -3.86 4.75
CA VAL A 55 13.05 -4.57 4.95
C VAL A 55 12.87 -5.68 5.96
N GLU A 56 12.16 -5.43 7.06
CA GLU A 56 11.80 -6.48 8.03
C GLU A 56 11.02 -7.62 7.36
N LEU A 57 10.05 -7.28 6.52
CA LEU A 57 9.20 -8.22 5.78
C LEU A 57 9.97 -9.13 4.82
N PHE A 58 11.01 -8.62 4.16
CA PHE A 58 11.84 -9.41 3.24
C PHE A 58 13.04 -10.09 3.92
N SER A 59 13.37 -9.72 5.16
CA SER A 59 14.55 -10.23 5.87
C SER A 59 14.22 -11.24 6.98
N ARG A 60 12.96 -11.37 7.38
CA ARG A 60 12.53 -12.26 8.46
C ARG A 60 11.37 -13.17 8.05
N PRO A 61 11.21 -14.33 8.70
CA PRO A 61 9.99 -15.13 8.58
C PRO A 61 8.73 -14.32 8.88
N LEU A 62 7.67 -14.59 8.11
CA LEU A 62 6.39 -13.88 8.15
C LEU A 62 5.70 -13.96 9.53
N ASP A 63 5.91 -15.03 10.28
CA ASP A 63 5.39 -15.23 11.63
C ASP A 63 6.03 -14.31 12.67
N GLU A 64 7.26 -13.87 12.42
CA GLU A 64 8.04 -12.94 13.26
C GLU A 64 7.81 -11.47 12.90
N CYS A 65 7.20 -11.17 11.74
CA CYS A 65 6.95 -9.81 11.28
C CYS A 65 5.79 -9.14 12.05
N LYS A 66 5.97 -7.86 12.41
CA LYS A 66 4.94 -7.05 13.09
C LYS A 66 3.69 -6.84 12.23
N VAL A 67 3.87 -6.78 10.91
CA VAL A 67 2.81 -6.72 9.91
C VAL A 67 3.00 -7.90 8.96
N LYS A 68 1.94 -8.70 8.79
CA LYS A 68 1.95 -9.87 7.92
C LYS A 68 1.28 -9.50 6.60
N ILE A 69 2.05 -9.47 5.52
CA ILE A 69 1.59 -9.16 4.17
C ILE A 69 1.96 -10.37 3.31
N ASP A 70 0.98 -10.87 2.56
CA ASP A 70 1.22 -11.87 1.52
C ASP A 70 1.80 -11.13 0.32
N VAL A 71 3.06 -11.41 -0.02
CA VAL A 71 3.85 -10.68 -1.05
C VAL A 71 4.14 -11.59 -2.24
#